data_AF-A0A9W8REJ5-F1
#
_entry.id   AF-A0A9W8REJ5-F1
#
_cell.length_a   1.000
_cell.length_b   1.000
_cell.length_c   1.000
_cell.angle_alpha   90.00
_cell.angle_beta   90.00
_cell.angle_gamma   90.00
#
_symmetry.space_group_name_H-M   'P 1'
#
loop_
_entity.id
_entity.type
_entity.pdbx_description
1 polymer ?
#
loop_
_entity_poly.entity_id
_entity_poly.type
_entity_poly.pdbx_seq_one_letter_code
_entity_poly.pdbx_strand_id
1 'polypeptide(L)'
;MSTAQLNIEELLRLRVEEISRFLDAGPGQYGEVEVSLIAASINELFRELWEREFQNEDKIPEFFRRLWNLIISLASRIQPEDERFDMLVRLLKRLQSLRSGLVLPWLGMVAVWKDMPLLGECLREVANSSFMTATSSSPIKWISLQSLFARLYGKGIAERTDLAIWVLREALEESLPDGSARHAMLEGACQ
;
A
#
# COMPACT_ATOMS: atom_id res chain seq x y z
N MET A 1 -9.51 8.47 -36.15
CA MET A 1 -9.38 9.47 -35.08
C MET A 1 -8.47 8.88 -34.03
N SER A 2 -7.23 9.39 -33.92
CA SER A 2 -6.20 8.87 -33.03
C SER A 2 -6.63 9.14 -31.58
N THR A 3 -6.95 8.10 -30.82
CA THR A 3 -6.98 8.20 -29.36
C THR A 3 -5.59 8.60 -28.93
N ALA A 4 -5.44 9.82 -28.40
CA ALA A 4 -4.19 10.23 -27.78
C ALA A 4 -3.85 9.18 -26.72
N GLN A 5 -2.70 8.53 -26.85
CA GLN A 5 -2.21 7.56 -25.88
C GLN A 5 -1.96 8.31 -24.58
N LEU A 6 -2.95 8.29 -23.68
CA LEU A 6 -2.83 8.89 -22.36
C LEU A 6 -1.61 8.27 -21.66
N ASN A 7 -0.79 9.13 -21.07
CA ASN A 7 0.35 8.72 -20.26
C ASN A 7 -0.17 8.04 -18.98
N ILE A 8 0.62 7.16 -18.37
CA ILE A 8 0.31 6.49 -17.08
C ILE A 8 -0.13 7.51 -16.02
N GLU A 9 0.47 8.69 -16.04
CA GLU A 9 0.11 9.81 -15.17
C GLU A 9 -1.32 10.29 -15.35
N GLU A 10 -1.79 10.42 -16.58
CA GLU A 10 -3.13 10.90 -16.88
C GLU A 10 -4.17 9.81 -16.56
N LEU A 11 -3.85 8.55 -16.84
CA LEU A 11 -4.67 7.40 -16.48
C LEU A 11 -4.83 7.27 -14.95
N LEU A 12 -3.74 7.38 -14.19
CA LEU A 12 -3.79 7.35 -12.73
C LEU A 12 -4.54 8.57 -12.17
N ARG A 13 -4.33 9.77 -12.73
CA ARG A 13 -5.02 10.99 -12.27
C ARG A 13 -6.54 10.91 -12.42
N LEU A 14 -7.03 10.48 -13.58
CA LEU A 14 -8.48 10.30 -13.81
C LEU A 14 -9.12 9.36 -12.77
N ARG A 15 -8.34 8.40 -12.28
CA ARG A 15 -8.78 7.37 -11.36
C ARG A 15 -8.65 7.79 -9.90
N VAL A 16 -7.73 8.70 -9.57
CA VAL A 16 -7.76 9.45 -8.29
C VAL A 16 -9.13 10.10 -8.12
N GLU A 17 -9.61 10.78 -9.15
CA GLU A 17 -10.89 11.51 -9.09
C GLU A 17 -12.08 10.55 -8.96
N GLU A 18 -12.02 9.38 -9.58
CA GLU A 18 -13.05 8.33 -9.44
C GLU A 18 -13.05 7.72 -8.04
N ILE A 19 -11.88 7.33 -7.52
CA ILE A 19 -11.75 6.76 -6.17
C ILE A 19 -12.12 7.81 -5.11
N SER A 20 -11.74 9.08 -5.29
CA SER A 20 -12.10 10.14 -4.36
C SER A 20 -13.60 10.41 -4.36
N ARG A 21 -14.24 10.49 -5.54
CA ARG A 21 -15.70 10.62 -5.65
C ARG A 21 -16.43 9.44 -5.01
N PHE A 22 -15.93 8.23 -5.20
CA PHE A 22 -16.45 7.04 -4.56
C PHE A 22 -16.41 7.13 -3.02
N LEU A 23 -15.27 7.53 -2.47
CA LEU A 23 -15.10 7.70 -1.04
C LEU A 23 -16.00 8.81 -0.50
N ASP A 24 -16.13 9.92 -1.21
CA ASP A 24 -16.93 11.08 -0.78
C ASP A 24 -18.45 10.84 -0.83
N ALA A 25 -18.91 9.89 -1.65
CA ALA A 25 -20.32 9.55 -1.72
C ALA A 25 -20.85 8.76 -0.50
N GLY A 26 -19.95 8.18 0.30
CA GLY A 26 -20.27 7.44 1.51
C GLY A 26 -20.99 6.09 1.27
N PRO A 27 -21.16 5.28 2.33
CA PRO A 27 -21.64 3.90 2.21
C PRO A 27 -23.15 3.77 1.96
N GLY A 28 -23.91 4.84 2.17
CA GLY A 28 -25.37 4.85 2.04
C GLY A 28 -25.89 4.94 0.60
N GLN A 29 -25.07 5.37 -0.37
CA GLN A 29 -25.46 5.47 -1.78
C GLN A 29 -24.90 4.36 -2.67
N TYR A 30 -23.86 3.66 -2.21
CA TYR A 30 -23.12 2.74 -3.08
C TYR A 30 -22.77 1.41 -2.40
N GLY A 31 -23.35 0.34 -2.94
CA GLY A 31 -23.16 -1.03 -2.47
C GLY A 31 -21.94 -1.75 -3.04
N GLU A 32 -21.77 -3.02 -2.66
CA GLU A 32 -20.76 -3.98 -3.18
C GLU A 32 -20.54 -3.95 -4.71
N VAL A 33 -21.57 -3.54 -5.46
CA VAL A 33 -21.52 -3.36 -6.91
C VAL A 33 -20.50 -2.30 -7.31
N GLU A 34 -20.49 -1.13 -6.67
CA GLU A 34 -19.59 -0.04 -7.07
C GLU A 34 -18.13 -0.31 -6.65
N VAL A 35 -17.94 -0.90 -5.46
CA VAL A 35 -16.62 -1.42 -5.03
C VAL A 35 -16.05 -2.36 -6.09
N SER A 36 -16.89 -3.25 -6.64
CA SER A 36 -16.50 -4.17 -7.71
C SER A 36 -16.20 -3.46 -9.02
N LEU A 37 -16.96 -2.41 -9.38
CA LEU A 37 -16.71 -1.62 -10.59
C LEU A 37 -15.37 -0.90 -10.52
N ILE A 38 -15.04 -0.29 -9.38
CA ILE A 38 -13.77 0.42 -9.21
C ILE A 38 -12.60 -0.56 -9.20
N ALA A 39 -12.74 -1.71 -8.51
CA ALA A 39 -11.71 -2.75 -8.54
C ALA A 39 -11.48 -3.29 -9.96
N ALA A 40 -12.56 -3.50 -10.73
CA ALA A 40 -12.46 -3.91 -12.14
C ALA A 40 -11.81 -2.82 -12.99
N SER A 41 -12.16 -1.55 -12.78
CA SER A 41 -11.55 -0.39 -13.45
C SER A 41 -10.03 -0.34 -13.21
N ILE A 42 -9.58 -0.52 -11.95
CA ILE A 42 -8.15 -0.61 -11.61
C ILE A 42 -7.48 -1.80 -12.31
N ASN A 43 -8.15 -2.95 -12.37
CA ASN A 43 -7.64 -4.13 -13.06
C ASN A 43 -7.51 -3.91 -14.58
N GLU A 44 -8.48 -3.29 -15.23
CA GLU A 44 -8.41 -2.99 -16.66
C GLU A 44 -7.27 -2.02 -16.99
N LEU A 45 -7.07 -0.98 -16.17
CA LEU A 45 -5.92 -0.07 -16.36
C LEU A 45 -4.59 -0.80 -16.29
N PHE A 46 -4.46 -1.70 -15.31
CA PHE A 46 -3.25 -2.49 -15.18
C PHE A 46 -3.09 -3.42 -16.40
N ARG A 47 -4.17 -4.00 -16.92
CA ARG A 47 -4.11 -4.84 -18.12
C ARG A 47 -3.71 -4.04 -19.36
N GLU A 48 -4.26 -2.84 -19.55
CA GLU A 48 -3.87 -1.94 -20.64
C GLU A 48 -2.39 -1.55 -20.55
N LEU A 49 -1.91 -1.25 -19.33
CA LEU A 49 -0.50 -0.98 -19.10
C LEU A 49 0.37 -2.21 -19.38
N TRP A 50 -0.06 -3.38 -18.91
CA TRP A 50 0.62 -4.64 -19.13
C TRP A 50 0.78 -4.93 -20.63
N GLU A 51 -0.29 -4.85 -21.41
CA GLU A 51 -0.24 -5.09 -22.85
C GLU A 51 0.73 -4.15 -23.59
N ARG A 52 0.90 -2.92 -23.11
CA ARG A 52 1.77 -1.91 -23.72
C ARG A 52 3.22 -1.99 -23.25
N GLU A 53 3.43 -2.23 -21.96
CA GLU A 53 4.69 -1.99 -21.28
C GLU A 53 5.20 -3.21 -20.49
N PHE A 54 4.69 -4.44 -20.70
CA PHE A 54 5.14 -5.62 -19.94
C PHE A 54 6.64 -5.92 -20.08
N GLN A 55 7.27 -5.48 -21.17
CA GLN A 55 8.73 -5.62 -21.38
C GLN A 55 9.52 -4.52 -20.67
N ASN A 56 8.86 -3.48 -20.18
CA ASN A 56 9.47 -2.36 -19.49
C ASN A 56 9.44 -2.62 -17.99
N GLU A 57 10.54 -3.18 -17.48
CA GLU A 57 10.69 -3.60 -16.09
C GLU A 57 10.54 -2.43 -15.10
N ASP A 58 10.65 -1.17 -15.54
CA ASP A 58 10.49 0.00 -14.68
C ASP A 58 9.02 0.46 -14.57
N LYS A 59 8.24 0.33 -15.65
CA LYS A 59 6.87 0.90 -15.72
C LYS A 59 5.86 0.17 -14.87
N ILE A 60 5.99 -1.15 -14.78
CA ILE A 60 5.09 -1.97 -13.97
C ILE A 60 5.28 -1.71 -12.45
N PRO A 61 6.51 -1.75 -11.90
CA PRO A 61 6.77 -1.30 -10.53
C PRO A 61 6.36 0.15 -10.28
N GLU A 62 6.65 1.06 -11.22
CA GLU A 62 6.27 2.47 -11.11
C GLU A 62 4.75 2.62 -10.93
N PHE A 63 3.94 1.88 -11.70
CA PHE A 63 2.49 1.86 -11.56
C PHE A 63 2.04 1.42 -10.16
N PHE A 64 2.55 0.29 -9.65
CA PHE A 64 2.17 -0.19 -8.32
C PHE A 64 2.58 0.76 -7.21
N ARG A 65 3.81 1.29 -7.24
CA ARG A 65 4.26 2.30 -6.25
C ARG A 65 3.34 3.52 -6.26
N ARG A 66 2.98 4.04 -7.44
CA ARG A 66 2.08 5.19 -7.57
C ARG A 66 0.66 4.86 -7.06
N LEU A 67 0.12 3.70 -7.41
CA LEU A 67 -1.20 3.24 -6.96
C LEU A 67 -1.26 3.12 -5.43
N TRP A 68 -0.27 2.48 -4.81
CA TRP A 68 -0.24 2.31 -3.36
C TRP A 68 -0.03 3.63 -2.63
N ASN A 69 0.87 4.48 -3.11
CA ASN A 69 1.07 5.82 -2.53
C ASN A 69 -0.19 6.68 -2.63
N LEU A 70 -0.96 6.56 -3.71
CA LEU A 70 -2.26 7.20 -3.86
C LEU A 70 -3.24 6.71 -2.79
N ILE A 71 -3.40 5.39 -2.64
CA ILE A 71 -4.31 4.80 -1.65
C ILE A 71 -3.91 5.18 -0.23
N ILE A 72 -2.62 5.13 0.10
CA ILE A 72 -2.10 5.51 1.41
C ILE A 72 -2.32 7.01 1.67
N SER A 73 -2.11 7.86 0.65
CA SER A 73 -2.37 9.30 0.73
C SER A 73 -3.85 9.60 0.99
N LEU A 74 -4.76 8.87 0.33
CA LEU A 74 -6.21 8.99 0.59
C LEU A 74 -6.54 8.56 2.02
N ALA A 75 -6.06 7.40 2.45
CA ALA A 75 -6.26 6.89 3.81
C ALA A 75 -5.75 7.88 4.88
N SER A 76 -4.62 8.55 4.64
CA SER A 76 -4.07 9.53 5.59
C SER A 76 -4.96 10.76 5.83
N ARG A 77 -5.93 11.01 4.95
CA ARG A 77 -6.86 12.16 5.02
C ARG A 77 -8.21 11.80 5.64
N ILE A 78 -8.51 10.51 5.77
CA ILE A 78 -9.76 10.01 6.34
C ILE A 78 -9.59 9.94 7.86
N GLN A 79 -10.62 10.30 8.63
CA GLN A 79 -10.58 10.12 10.09
C GLN A 79 -10.72 8.62 10.43
N PRO A 80 -10.01 8.09 11.43
CA PRO A 80 -9.98 6.65 11.73
C PRO A 80 -11.36 6.01 11.94
N GLU A 81 -12.32 6.76 12.47
CA GLU A 81 -13.69 6.35 12.79
C GLU A 81 -14.67 6.48 11.61
N ASP A 82 -14.21 7.04 10.50
CA ASP A 82 -15.02 7.30 9.32
C ASP A 82 -15.25 6.01 8.51
N GLU A 83 -16.48 5.78 8.08
CA GLU A 83 -16.88 4.60 7.31
C GLU A 83 -16.16 4.50 5.95
N ARG A 84 -15.63 5.62 5.43
CA ARG A 84 -14.78 5.66 4.24
C ARG A 84 -13.53 4.77 4.37
N PHE A 85 -13.03 4.55 5.58
CA PHE A 85 -11.94 3.59 5.80
C PHE A 85 -12.36 2.16 5.46
N ASP A 86 -13.55 1.76 5.88
CA ASP A 86 -14.05 0.42 5.63
C ASP A 86 -14.35 0.23 4.14
N MET A 87 -14.83 1.28 3.45
CA MET A 87 -14.99 1.27 1.98
C MET A 87 -13.64 1.07 1.27
N LEU A 88 -12.59 1.79 1.69
CA LEU A 88 -11.25 1.64 1.11
C LEU A 88 -10.68 0.23 1.34
N VAL A 89 -10.86 -0.33 2.53
CA VAL A 89 -10.42 -1.68 2.86
C VAL A 89 -11.21 -2.73 2.07
N ARG A 90 -12.52 -2.54 1.87
CA ARG A 90 -13.33 -3.41 1.00
C ARG A 90 -12.87 -3.35 -0.45
N LEU A 91 -12.53 -2.16 -0.97
CA LEU A 91 -11.97 -2.00 -2.30
C LEU A 91 -10.67 -2.79 -2.47
N LEU A 92 -9.74 -2.66 -1.52
CA LEU A 92 -8.49 -3.41 -1.54
C LEU A 92 -8.70 -4.93 -1.41
N LYS A 93 -9.66 -5.35 -0.57
CA LYS A 93 -10.00 -6.77 -0.46
C LYS A 93 -10.62 -7.31 -1.74
N ARG A 94 -11.46 -6.51 -2.39
CA ARG A 94 -12.07 -6.85 -3.68
C ARG A 94 -11.02 -6.96 -4.76
N LEU A 95 -10.10 -6.00 -4.83
CA LEU A 95 -8.94 -6.03 -5.71
C LEU A 95 -8.13 -7.32 -5.47
N GLN A 96 -7.79 -7.64 -4.22
CA GLN A 96 -7.06 -8.88 -3.86
C GLN A 96 -7.78 -10.16 -4.32
N SER A 97 -9.11 -10.15 -4.35
CA SER A 97 -9.91 -11.28 -4.79
C SER A 97 -10.01 -11.42 -6.32
N LEU A 98 -9.59 -10.42 -7.09
CA LEU A 98 -9.64 -10.45 -8.55
C LEU A 98 -8.60 -11.43 -9.10
N ARG A 99 -9.08 -12.30 -9.99
CA ARG A 99 -8.20 -13.14 -10.81
C ARG A 99 -7.78 -12.34 -12.04
N SER A 100 -6.64 -11.65 -11.95
CA SER A 100 -6.06 -10.97 -13.11
C SER A 100 -5.66 -11.94 -14.22
N GLY A 101 -5.24 -13.15 -13.85
CA GLY A 101 -4.58 -14.10 -14.74
C GLY A 101 -3.15 -13.68 -15.12
N LEU A 102 -2.67 -12.56 -14.56
CA LEU A 102 -1.36 -11.99 -14.83
C LEU A 102 -0.41 -12.31 -13.67
N VAL A 103 0.79 -12.76 -14.04
CA VAL A 103 1.90 -13.01 -13.12
C VAL A 103 3.04 -12.06 -13.48
N LEU A 104 3.86 -11.70 -12.49
CA LEU A 104 5.06 -10.88 -12.64
C LEU A 104 6.31 -11.78 -12.56
N PRO A 105 6.87 -12.27 -13.69
CA PRO A 105 7.97 -13.24 -13.66
C PRO A 105 9.23 -12.72 -12.95
N TRP A 106 9.59 -11.46 -13.20
CA TRP A 106 10.76 -10.80 -12.61
C TRP A 106 10.60 -10.49 -11.13
N LEU A 107 9.37 -10.53 -10.60
CA LEU A 107 9.07 -10.39 -9.18
C LEU A 107 8.75 -11.77 -8.56
N GLY A 108 9.39 -12.84 -9.02
CA GLY A 108 9.23 -14.17 -8.44
C GLY A 108 7.89 -14.85 -8.75
N MET A 109 7.31 -14.61 -9.93
CA MET A 109 6.01 -15.16 -10.37
C MET A 109 4.82 -14.74 -9.51
N VAL A 110 4.91 -13.55 -8.93
CA VAL A 110 3.86 -12.95 -8.08
C VAL A 110 2.58 -12.73 -8.87
N ALA A 111 1.45 -13.20 -8.33
CA ALA A 111 0.12 -13.02 -8.87
C ALA A 111 -0.40 -11.62 -8.50
N VAL A 112 -0.59 -10.78 -9.51
CA VAL A 112 -0.71 -9.32 -9.40
C VAL A 112 -1.64 -8.84 -8.28
N TRP A 113 -2.88 -9.32 -8.17
CA TRP A 113 -3.75 -8.82 -7.11
C TRP A 113 -3.75 -9.68 -5.87
N LYS A 114 -3.54 -11.00 -6.01
CA LYS A 114 -3.51 -11.91 -4.87
C LYS A 114 -2.41 -11.52 -3.88
N ASP A 115 -1.25 -11.19 -4.42
CA ASP A 115 -0.02 -10.99 -3.67
C ASP A 115 0.31 -9.49 -3.46
N MET A 116 -0.48 -8.58 -4.04
CA MET A 116 -0.38 -7.12 -3.84
C MET A 116 1.07 -6.59 -3.95
N PRO A 117 1.71 -6.71 -5.12
CA PRO A 117 3.14 -6.45 -5.32
C PRO A 117 3.51 -5.04 -4.88
N LEU A 118 4.63 -4.91 -4.17
CA LEU A 118 5.17 -3.64 -3.67
C LEU A 118 4.29 -2.93 -2.62
N LEU A 119 3.14 -3.47 -2.21
CA LEU A 119 2.32 -2.86 -1.16
C LEU A 119 3.08 -2.76 0.16
N GLY A 120 3.70 -3.87 0.59
CA GLY A 120 4.50 -3.91 1.83
C GLY A 120 5.65 -2.91 1.81
N GLU A 121 6.33 -2.76 0.68
CA GLU A 121 7.39 -1.75 0.50
C GLU A 121 6.86 -0.33 0.69
N CYS A 122 5.75 0.04 0.05
CA CYS A 122 5.16 1.36 0.18
C CYS A 122 4.65 1.64 1.61
N LEU A 123 4.05 0.66 2.28
CA LEU A 123 3.62 0.81 3.68
C LEU A 123 4.82 1.08 4.60
N ARG A 124 5.93 0.36 4.38
CA ARG A 124 7.19 0.56 5.10
C ARG A 124 7.81 1.92 4.82
N GLU A 125 7.88 2.35 3.57
CA GLU A 125 8.40 3.68 3.19
C GLU A 125 7.64 4.80 3.92
N VAL A 126 6.32 4.68 4.01
CA VAL A 126 5.48 5.64 4.74
C VAL A 126 5.69 5.55 6.24
N ALA A 127 5.83 4.34 6.80
CA ALA A 127 6.14 4.14 8.22
C ALA A 127 7.49 4.76 8.61
N ASN A 128 8.49 4.68 7.73
CA ASN A 128 9.85 5.17 7.96
C ASN A 128 10.03 6.65 7.61
N SER A 129 9.05 7.24 6.93
CA SER A 129 9.11 8.64 6.56
C SER A 129 9.15 9.53 7.80
N SER A 130 9.82 10.68 7.69
CA SER A 130 9.89 11.71 8.75
C SER A 130 8.51 12.15 9.23
N PHE A 131 7.44 11.84 8.50
CA PHE A 131 6.06 12.03 8.93
C PHE A 131 5.70 11.26 10.22
N MET A 132 6.30 10.09 10.47
CA MET A 132 6.03 9.28 11.66
C MET A 132 6.96 9.61 12.84
N THR A 133 8.12 10.22 12.56
CA THR A 133 9.16 10.52 13.56
C THR A 133 9.31 12.01 13.88
N ALA A 134 8.75 12.91 13.06
CA ALA A 134 8.76 14.35 13.31
C ALA A 134 7.66 14.74 14.32
N THR A 135 8.06 15.49 15.34
CA THR A 135 7.19 16.16 16.33
C THR A 135 6.18 17.14 15.72
N SER A 136 6.29 17.45 14.43
CA SER A 136 5.40 18.35 13.69
C SER A 136 4.35 17.65 12.82
N SER A 137 4.28 16.31 12.83
CA SER A 137 3.25 15.60 12.07
C SER A 137 1.88 15.73 12.74
N SER A 138 0.83 15.87 11.93
CA SER A 138 -0.54 15.94 12.44
C SER A 138 -0.89 14.62 13.14
N PRO A 139 -1.21 14.63 14.45
CA PRO A 139 -1.51 13.40 15.19
C PRO A 139 -2.64 12.60 14.54
N ILE A 140 -3.63 13.29 13.96
CA ILE A 140 -4.76 12.65 13.26
C ILE A 140 -4.29 11.81 12.08
N LYS A 141 -3.43 12.37 11.22
CA LYS A 141 -2.89 11.65 10.06
C LYS A 141 -2.08 10.42 10.46
N TRP A 142 -1.31 10.53 11.55
CA TRP A 142 -0.56 9.40 12.12
C TRP A 142 -1.52 8.28 12.56
N ILE A 143 -2.55 8.62 13.34
CA ILE A 143 -3.58 7.66 13.79
C ILE A 143 -4.28 7.03 12.57
N SER A 144 -4.62 7.81 11.55
CA SER A 144 -5.23 7.31 10.31
C SER A 144 -4.37 6.28 9.59
N LEU A 145 -3.05 6.52 9.51
CA LEU A 145 -2.11 5.57 8.89
C LEU A 145 -1.95 4.29 9.72
N GLN A 146 -1.81 4.40 11.04
CA GLN A 146 -1.78 3.22 11.91
C GLN A 146 -3.08 2.41 11.83
N SER A 147 -4.21 3.11 11.71
CA SER A 147 -5.52 2.49 11.54
C SER A 147 -5.66 1.79 10.19
N LEU A 148 -5.10 2.36 9.12
CA LEU A 148 -4.98 1.68 7.82
C LEU A 148 -4.18 0.38 7.99
N PHE A 149 -2.98 0.46 8.56
CA PHE A 149 -2.10 -0.69 8.73
C PHE A 149 -2.78 -1.80 9.53
N ALA A 150 -3.38 -1.46 10.67
CA ALA A 150 -4.12 -2.40 11.50
C ALA A 150 -5.23 -3.12 10.72
N ARG A 151 -5.99 -2.40 9.89
CA ARG A 151 -7.06 -2.97 9.06
C ARG A 151 -6.52 -3.84 7.92
N LEU A 152 -5.44 -3.43 7.25
CA LEU A 152 -4.82 -4.22 6.18
C LEU A 152 -4.28 -5.56 6.70
N TYR A 153 -3.56 -5.53 7.83
CA TYR A 153 -3.05 -6.75 8.46
C TYR A 153 -4.19 -7.60 9.04
N GLY A 154 -5.15 -6.97 9.73
CA GLY A 154 -6.30 -7.68 10.31
C GLY A 154 -7.21 -8.35 9.28
N LYS A 155 -7.25 -7.87 8.04
CA LYS A 155 -8.00 -8.48 6.92
C LYS A 155 -7.15 -9.38 6.02
N GLY A 156 -5.87 -9.57 6.33
CA GLY A 156 -4.93 -10.36 5.53
C GLY A 156 -4.77 -9.82 4.10
N ILE A 157 -4.80 -8.50 3.94
CA ILE A 157 -4.52 -7.84 2.66
C ILE A 157 -3.00 -7.66 2.49
N ALA A 158 -2.31 -7.38 3.58
CA ALA A 158 -0.85 -7.37 3.66
C ALA A 158 -0.40 -8.35 4.75
N GLU A 159 0.80 -8.92 4.60
CA GLU A 159 1.38 -9.79 5.61
C GLU A 159 2.16 -8.96 6.65
N ARG A 160 2.05 -9.37 7.92
CA ARG A 160 2.78 -8.72 9.02
C ARG A 160 4.25 -9.14 9.09
N THR A 161 4.61 -10.20 8.39
CA THR A 161 5.95 -10.79 8.39
C THR A 161 7.01 -9.78 7.95
N ASP A 162 6.67 -8.91 7.00
CA ASP A 162 7.55 -7.86 6.50
C ASP A 162 7.95 -6.87 7.61
N LEU A 163 6.99 -6.49 8.47
CA LEU A 163 7.25 -5.60 9.61
C LEU A 163 8.11 -6.31 10.66
N ALA A 164 7.86 -7.59 10.92
CA ALA A 164 8.60 -8.37 11.91
C ALA A 164 10.06 -8.57 11.49
N ILE A 165 10.31 -8.98 10.23
CA ILE A 165 11.66 -9.11 9.67
C ILE A 165 12.37 -7.77 9.71
N TRP A 166 11.67 -6.69 9.37
CA TRP A 166 12.28 -5.36 9.33
C TRP A 166 12.68 -4.84 10.71
N VAL A 167 11.82 -4.96 11.73
CA VAL A 167 12.17 -4.61 13.13
C VAL A 167 13.35 -5.45 13.62
N LEU A 168 13.39 -6.74 13.26
CA LEU A 168 14.52 -7.59 13.61
C LEU A 168 15.81 -7.15 12.91
N ARG A 169 15.74 -6.74 11.65
CA ARG A 169 16.91 -6.22 10.93
C ARG A 169 17.41 -4.91 11.52
N GLU A 170 16.54 -3.95 11.83
CA GLU A 170 16.98 -2.73 12.54
C GLU A 170 17.63 -3.08 13.88
N ALA A 171 17.00 -3.93 14.69
CA ALA A 171 17.55 -4.31 15.99
C ALA A 171 18.89 -5.06 15.92
N LEU A 172 19.15 -5.80 14.84
CA LEU A 172 20.35 -6.65 14.69
C LEU A 172 21.45 -6.03 13.82
N GLU A 173 21.10 -5.18 12.86
CA GLU A 173 22.02 -4.56 11.90
C GLU A 173 22.38 -3.11 12.27
N GLU A 174 21.66 -2.45 13.21
CA GLU A 174 22.10 -1.16 13.74
C GLU A 174 23.42 -1.30 14.50
N SER A 175 24.43 -0.52 14.08
CA SER A 175 25.68 -0.40 14.81
C SER A 175 25.37 0.18 16.19
N LEU A 176 25.48 -0.65 17.22
CA LEU A 176 25.40 -0.18 18.60
C LEU A 176 26.41 0.96 18.78
N PRO A 177 26.02 2.10 19.38
CA PRO A 177 26.98 3.16 19.68
C PRO A 177 28.15 2.54 20.47
N ASP A 178 29.37 2.78 19.99
CA ASP A 178 30.60 2.19 20.51
C ASP A 178 30.60 2.21 22.05
N GLY A 179 30.48 1.03 22.66
CA GLY A 179 30.51 0.84 24.12
C GLY A 179 29.26 0.19 24.74
N SER A 180 28.10 0.19 24.08
CA SER A 180 26.85 -0.35 24.68
C SER A 180 26.82 -1.90 24.74
N ALA A 181 27.27 -2.58 23.68
CA ALA A 181 27.27 -4.04 23.60
C ALA A 181 28.14 -4.72 24.69
N ARG A 182 29.26 -4.07 25.04
CA ARG A 182 30.23 -4.59 25.99
C ARG A 182 29.72 -4.55 27.44
N HIS A 183 28.80 -3.64 27.75
CA HIS A 183 28.14 -3.58 29.06
C HIS A 183 27.01 -4.60 29.19
N ALA A 184 26.23 -4.85 28.14
CA ALA A 184 25.13 -5.82 28.19
C ALA A 184 25.60 -7.29 28.31
N MET A 185 26.77 -7.66 27.76
CA MET A 185 27.32 -9.02 27.92
C MET A 185 27.84 -9.32 29.33
N LEU A 186 28.01 -8.32 30.21
CA LEU A 186 28.53 -8.51 31.56
C LEU A 186 27.46 -8.75 32.63
N GLU A 187 26.17 -8.53 32.33
CA GLU A 187 25.07 -8.76 33.29
C GLU A 187 24.48 -10.19 33.22
N GLY A 188 24.81 -10.96 32.17
CA GLY A 188 24.31 -12.33 31.98
C GLY A 188 25.19 -13.44 32.59
N ALA A 189 26.33 -13.09 33.20
CA ALA A 189 27.28 -14.06 33.75
C ALA A 189 27.54 -13.79 35.23
N CYS A 190 26.55 -14.08 36.08
CA CYS A 190 26.67 -14.63 37.45
C CYS A 190 25.35 -14.45 38.21
N GLN A 191 24.49 -15.47 38.19
CA GLN A 191 23.75 -15.95 39.37
C GLN A 191 23.64 -17.48 39.29
#